data_AF-A0A699X2Y2-F1
#
_entry.id   AF-A0A699X2Y2-F1
#
_cell.length_a   1.000
_cell.length_b   1.000
_cell.length_c   1.000
_cell.angle_alpha   90.00
_cell.angle_beta   90.00
_cell.angle_gamma   90.00
#
_symmetry.space_group_name_H-M   'P 1'
#
loop_
_entity.id
_entity.type
_entity.pdbx_description
1 polymer ?
#
loop_
_entity_poly.entity_id
_entity_poly.type
_entity_poly.pdbx_seq_one_letter_code
_entity_poly.pdbx_strand_id
1 'polypeptide(L)' 'MDEAYTMRYLVHLEADKMYYYMRDMYWWPGMKKDIVTYVRKCLTCSKVKAEHQRPSGLLQQPKIPEWI' A
#
# COMPACT_ATOMS: atom_id res chain seq x y z
N MET A 1 -12.89 -3.21 23.00
CA MET A 1 -11.42 -3.24 22.77
C MET A 1 -11.06 -3.92 21.45
N ASP A 2 -11.94 -4.75 20.91
CA ASP A 2 -11.69 -5.51 19.68
C ASP A 2 -11.60 -4.67 18.40
N GLU A 3 -12.39 -3.61 18.25
CA GLU A 3 -12.43 -2.83 16.99
C GLU A 3 -11.09 -2.17 16.64
N ALA A 4 -10.40 -1.56 17.61
CA ALA A 4 -9.10 -0.93 17.40
C ALA A 4 -7.98 -1.97 17.16
N TYR A 5 -8.15 -3.19 17.67
CA TYR A 5 -7.26 -4.30 17.41
C TYR A 5 -7.48 -4.86 15.99
N THR A 6 -8.73 -5.11 15.61
CA THR A 6 -9.15 -5.54 14.28
C THR A 6 -8.72 -4.54 13.20
N MET A 7 -8.91 -3.24 13.44
CA MET A 7 -8.47 -2.20 12.50
C MET A 7 -6.95 -2.26 12.27
N ARG A 8 -6.13 -2.37 13.34
CA ARG A 8 -4.67 -2.49 13.21
C ARG A 8 -4.25 -3.73 12.42
N TYR A 9 -4.94 -4.85 12.62
CA TYR A 9 -4.67 -6.07 11.86
C TYR A 9 -5.07 -5.93 10.38
N LEU A 10 -6.22 -5.31 10.09
CA LEU A 10 -6.68 -5.05 8.72
C LEU A 10 -5.79 -4.07 7.95
N VAL A 11 -5.18 -3.09 8.64
CA VAL A 11 -4.18 -2.17 8.07
C VAL A 11 -3.01 -2.94 7.46
N HIS A 12 -2.56 -4.00 8.13
CA HIS A 12 -1.47 -4.85 7.66
C HIS A 12 -1.91 -5.75 6.50
N LEU A 13 -3.15 -6.22 6.52
CA LEU A 13 -3.65 -7.12 5.50
C LEU A 13 -3.93 -6.44 4.16
N GLU A 14 -4.61 -5.28 4.14
CA GLU A 14 -4.86 -4.49 2.92
C GLU A 14 -5.75 -3.26 3.16
N ALA A 15 -5.51 -2.17 2.41
CA ALA A 15 -6.36 -0.98 2.43
C ALA A 15 -7.80 -1.24 1.95
N ASP A 16 -7.98 -2.18 1.02
CA ASP A 16 -9.32 -2.52 0.51
C ASP A 16 -10.15 -3.28 1.56
N LYS A 17 -9.52 -4.19 2.34
CA LYS A 17 -10.19 -4.87 3.45
C LYS A 17 -10.64 -3.89 4.53
N MET A 18 -9.81 -2.89 4.85
CA MET A 18 -10.22 -1.80 5.75
C MET A 18 -11.41 -1.01 5.19
N TYR A 19 -11.42 -0.71 3.89
CA TYR A 19 -12.53 0.02 3.28
C TYR A 19 -13.84 -0.73 3.42
N TYR A 20 -13.88 -2.01 3.07
CA TYR A 20 -15.10 -2.80 3.19
C TYR A 20 -15.58 -2.93 4.65
N TYR A 21 -14.66 -3.18 5.58
CA TYR A 21 -14.99 -3.28 7.00
C TYR A 21 -15.57 -1.97 7.56
N MET A 22 -14.95 -0.83 7.22
CA MET A 22 -15.40 0.46 7.75
C MET A 22 -16.65 0.96 7.04
N ARG A 23 -16.85 0.67 5.75
CA ARG A 23 -18.01 1.11 4.96
C ARG A 23 -19.34 0.63 5.54
N ASP A 24 -19.34 -0.55 6.15
CA ASP A 24 -20.56 -1.15 6.70
C ASP A 24 -20.98 -0.48 8.02
N MET A 25 -20.06 0.19 8.73
CA MET A 25 -20.34 0.91 9.98
C MET A 25 -20.33 2.43 9.84
N TYR A 26 -19.60 2.96 8.87
CA TYR A 26 -19.35 4.39 8.73
C TYR A 26 -19.27 4.79 7.25
N TRP A 27 -19.74 6.00 6.92
CA TRP A 27 -19.64 6.55 5.58
C TRP A 27 -19.35 8.05 5.62
N TRP A 28 -18.35 8.49 4.85
CA TRP A 28 -18.08 9.92 4.62
C TRP A 28 -17.42 10.18 3.27
N PRO A 29 -17.57 11.39 2.69
CA PRO A 29 -16.88 11.77 1.46
C PRO A 29 -15.37 11.68 1.63
N GLY A 30 -14.68 10.94 0.77
CA GLY A 30 -13.22 10.79 0.81
C GLY A 30 -12.70 9.64 1.67
N MET A 31 -13.57 8.85 2.30
CA MET A 31 -13.21 7.71 3.16
C MET A 31 -12.14 6.78 2.58
N LYS A 32 -12.25 6.40 1.31
CA LYS A 32 -11.25 5.54 0.66
C LYS A 32 -9.87 6.21 0.61
N LYS A 33 -9.81 7.52 0.39
CA LYS A 33 -8.56 8.31 0.36
C LYS A 33 -7.93 8.41 1.74
N ASP A 34 -8.75 8.57 2.78
CA ASP A 34 -8.28 8.62 4.16
C ASP A 34 -7.72 7.27 4.60
N ILE A 35 -8.39 6.17 4.27
CA ILE A 35 -7.92 4.79 4.54
C ILE A 35 -6.58 4.54 3.84
N VAL A 36 -6.46 4.88 2.55
CA VAL A 36 -5.19 4.76 1.82
C VAL A 36 -4.10 5.60 2.48
N THR A 37 -4.42 6.81 2.93
CA THR A 37 -3.46 7.71 3.59
C THR A 37 -3.01 7.14 4.95
N TYR A 38 -3.93 6.57 5.72
CA TYR A 38 -3.66 5.93 6.99
C TYR A 38 -2.76 4.69 6.83
N VAL A 39 -3.09 3.80 5.89
CA VAL A 39 -2.27 2.61 5.59
C VAL A 39 -0.88 2.99 5.08
N ARG A 40 -0.75 4.06 4.27
CA ARG A 40 0.55 4.58 3.82
C ARG A 40 1.41 5.10 4.97
N LYS A 41 0.81 5.65 6.03
CA LYS A 41 1.54 6.11 7.23
C LYS A 41 2.00 4.95 8.12
N CYS A 42 1.50 3.74 7.92
CA CYS A 42 1.95 2.57 8.68
C CYS A 42 3.37 2.16 8.23
N LEU A 43 4.33 2.30 9.15
CA LEU A 43 5.74 1.96 8.91
C LEU A 43 5.92 0.48 8.56
N THR A 44 5.19 -0.43 9.22
CA THR A 44 5.26 -1.87 8.96
C THR A 44 4.73 -2.20 7.56
N CYS A 45 3.59 -1.62 7.16
CA CYS A 45 3.03 -1.85 5.82
C CYS A 45 3.92 -1.31 4.71
N SER A 46 4.57 -0.17 4.97
CA SER A 46 5.50 0.45 4.01
C SER A 46 6.74 -0.41 3.78
N LYS A 47 7.30 -1.01 4.84
CA LYS A 47 8.45 -1.92 4.75
C LYS A 47 8.11 -3.20 3.99
N VAL A 48 7.02 -3.87 4.36
CA VAL A 48 6.57 -5.10 3.68
C VAL A 48 6.29 -4.84 2.21
N LYS A 49 5.68 -3.69 1.85
CA LYS A 49 5.49 -3.34 0.44
C LYS A 49 6.82 -3.19 -0.29
N ALA A 50 7.79 -2.46 0.28
CA ALA A 50 9.10 -2.28 -0.36
C ALA A 50 9.85 -3.61 -0.58
N GLU A 51 9.76 -4.54 0.36
CA GLU A 51 10.36 -5.89 0.24
C GLU A 51 9.74 -6.72 -0.88
N HIS A 52 8.42 -6.62 -1.07
CA HIS A 52 7.69 -7.37 -2.10
C HIS A 52 7.57 -6.61 -3.43
N GLN A 53 8.04 -5.35 -3.51
CA GLN A 53 8.09 -4.65 -4.80
C GLN A 53 9.12 -5.34 -5.69
N ARG A 54 8.72 -5.60 -6.94
CA ARG A 54 9.63 -6.13 -7.94
C ARG A 54 10.82 -5.18 -8.04
N PRO A 55 12.06 -5.66 -7.86
CA PRO A 55 13.23 -4.80 -7.96
C PRO A 55 13.22 -4.15 -9.34
N SER A 56 13.44 -2.83 -9.36
CA SER A 56 13.70 -2.10 -10.60
C SER A 56 15.01 -2.66 -11.14
N GLY A 57 14.92 -3.58 -12.12
CA GLY A 57 16.09 -4.26 -12.66
C GLY A 57 17.15 -3.26 -13.14
N LEU A 58 18.39 -3.73 -13.26
CA LEU A 58 19.46 -2.94 -13.87
C LEU A 58 19.02 -2.53 -15.28
N LEU A 59 18.94 -1.22 -15.53
CA LEU A 59 18.81 -0.67 -16.87
C LEU A 59 20.03 -1.12 -17.68
N GLN A 60 19.87 -2.09 -18.58
CA GLN A 60 20.90 -2.41 -19.56
C GLN A 60 21.01 -1.24 -20.53
N GLN A 61 22.16 -0.57 -20.52
CA GLN A 61 22.49 0.38 -21.56
C GLN A 61 22.65 -0.39 -22.88
N PRO A 62 21.91 -0.03 -23.95
CA PRO A 62 22.17 -0.59 -25.27
C PRO A 62 23.59 -0.19 -25.70
N LYS A 63 24.32 -1.09 -26.37
CA LYS A 63 25.62 -0.78 -26.95
C LYS A 63 25.45 0.40 -27.92
N ILE A 64 26.26 1.44 -27.74
CA ILE A 64 26.31 2.58 -28.66
C ILE A 64 26.75 2.03 -30.03
N PRO A 65 25.96 2.21 -31.09
CA PRO A 65 26.39 1.78 -32.42
C PRO A 65 27.55 2.68 -32.88
N GLU A 66 28.66 2.06 -33.28
CA GLU A 66 29.69 2.74 -34.04
C GLU A 66 29.15 3.00 -35.43
N TRP A 67 28.97 4.28 -35.77
CA TRP A 67 28.69 4.69 -37.13
C TRP A 67 30.01 4.58 -37.90
N ILE A 68 30.11 3.56 -38.77
CA ILE A 68 31.18 3.43 -39.77
C ILE A 68 30.89 4.36 -40.93
#